data_AF-A0AA35PNM4-F1
#
_entry.id   AF-A0AA35PNM4-F1
#
_cell.length_a   1.000
_cell.length_b   1.000
_cell.length_c   1.000
_cell.angle_alpha   90.00
_cell.angle_beta   90.00
_cell.angle_gamma   90.00
#
_symmetry.space_group_name_H-M   'P 1'
#
loop_
_entity.id
_entity.type
_entity.pdbx_description
1 polymer ?
#
loop_
_entity_poly.entity_id
_entity_poly.type
_entity_poly.pdbx_seq_one_letter_code
_entity_poly.pdbx_strand_id
1 'polypeptide(L)' 'APSGKEFTINENRIKWHRDFTEVPPLSICNDNCHPGYGKKKKEGRKFCCYDCDPCPEGMISNEK' A
#
# COMPACT_ATOMS: atom_id res chain seq x y z
N ALA A 1 -19.34 -0.75 0.24
CA ALA A 1 -20.18 -0.96 -0.95
C ALA A 1 -21.61 -1.28 -0.49
N PRO A 2 -22.66 -1.03 -1.29
CA PRO A 2 -23.99 -1.50 -0.91
C PRO A 2 -24.00 -3.02 -0.77
N SER A 3 -24.81 -3.53 0.17
CA SER A 3 -24.95 -4.97 0.41
C SER A 3 -25.33 -5.69 -0.89
N GLY A 4 -24.63 -6.77 -1.24
CA GLY A 4 -24.86 -7.56 -2.46
C GLY A 4 -24.06 -7.13 -3.71
N LYS A 5 -23.19 -6.12 -3.62
CA LYS A 5 -22.22 -5.78 -4.70
C LYS A 5 -20.79 -6.10 -4.28
N GLU A 6 -20.57 -7.30 -3.77
CA GLU A 6 -19.23 -7.78 -3.45
C GLU A 6 -18.49 -8.18 -4.71
N PHE A 7 -17.21 -7.83 -4.73
CA PHE A 7 -16.33 -8.20 -5.82
C PHE A 7 -15.66 -9.52 -5.47
N THR A 8 -15.93 -10.55 -6.28
CA THR A 8 -15.36 -11.88 -6.09
C THR A 8 -14.36 -12.17 -7.18
N ILE A 9 -13.13 -12.53 -6.77
CA ILE A 9 -12.07 -13.00 -7.65
C ILE A 9 -11.81 -14.48 -7.38
N ASN A 10 -11.56 -15.24 -8.44
CA ASN A 10 -10.96 -16.58 -8.33
C ASN A 10 -9.48 -16.49 -8.73
N GLU A 11 -8.59 -16.50 -7.74
CA GLU A 11 -7.14 -16.31 -7.95
C GLU A 11 -6.52 -17.38 -8.84
N ASN A 12 -7.02 -18.62 -8.76
CA ASN A 12 -6.55 -19.74 -9.59
C ASN A 12 -6.81 -19.54 -11.09
N ARG A 13 -7.68 -18.58 -11.46
CA ARG A 13 -7.97 -18.24 -12.86
C ARG A 13 -7.12 -17.09 -13.38
N ILE A 14 -6.33 -16.43 -12.54
CA ILE A 14 -5.46 -15.33 -12.95
C ILE A 14 -4.23 -15.90 -13.64
N LYS A 15 -3.90 -15.39 -14.83
CA LYS A 15 -2.64 -15.69 -15.52
C LYS A 15 -1.72 -14.48 -15.40
N TRP A 16 -0.70 -14.60 -14.55
CA TRP A 16 0.35 -13.59 -14.43
C TRP A 16 1.31 -13.64 -15.62
N HIS A 17 2.05 -12.55 -15.84
CA HIS A 17 3.17 -12.56 -16.79
C HIS A 17 4.18 -13.64 -16.39
N ARG A 18 4.81 -14.30 -17.37
CA ARG A 18 5.67 -15.47 -17.14
C ARG A 18 6.87 -15.18 -16.22
N ASP A 19 7.27 -13.91 -16.15
CA ASP A 19 8.37 -13.46 -15.30
C ASP A 19 7.99 -13.40 -13.82
N PHE A 20 6.69 -13.46 -13.49
CA PHE A 20 6.20 -13.50 -12.12
C PHE A 20 5.81 -14.94 -11.76
N THR A 21 6.67 -15.62 -11.00
CA THR A 21 6.53 -17.05 -10.76
C THR A 21 5.59 -17.40 -9.61
N GLU A 22 5.48 -16.56 -8.56
CA GLU A 22 4.73 -16.93 -7.35
C GLU A 22 4.02 -15.77 -6.64
N VAL A 23 4.43 -14.52 -6.84
CA VAL A 23 3.86 -13.36 -6.15
C VAL A 23 3.50 -12.27 -7.15
N PRO A 24 2.27 -11.71 -7.10
CA PRO A 24 1.92 -10.55 -7.89
C PRO A 24 2.90 -9.39 -7.63
N PRO A 25 3.31 -8.64 -8.65
CA PRO A 25 4.20 -7.50 -8.44
C PRO A 25 3.53 -6.47 -7.52
N LEU A 26 4.29 -5.94 -6.57
CA LEU A 26 3.84 -4.82 -5.74
C LEU A 26 3.76 -3.56 -6.61
N SER A 27 2.54 -3.05 -6.79
CA SER A 27 2.28 -1.82 -7.54
C SER A 27 2.17 -0.60 -6.61
N ILE A 28 3.14 -0.44 -5.71
CA ILE A 28 3.19 0.67 -4.74
C ILE A 28 4.17 1.75 -5.21
N CYS A 29 3.92 3.02 -4.83
CA CYS A 29 4.80 4.13 -5.22
C CYS A 29 6.07 4.22 -4.36
N ASN A 30 5.95 3.80 -3.10
CA ASN A 30 7.01 3.75 -2.11
C ASN A 30 6.64 2.70 -1.07
N ASP A 31 7.62 2.27 -0.28
CA ASP A 31 7.39 1.35 0.82
C ASP A 31 6.49 1.95 1.90
N ASN A 32 5.82 1.08 2.65
CA ASN A 32 4.98 1.48 3.78
C ASN A 32 5.84 1.99 4.95
N CYS A 33 5.29 2.93 5.73
CA CYS A 33 5.98 3.45 6.90
C CYS A 33 5.99 2.42 8.03
N HIS A 34 7.08 2.40 8.81
CA HIS A 34 7.15 1.55 9.99
C HIS A 34 6.44 2.20 11.18
N PRO A 35 6.05 1.41 12.20
CA PRO A 35 5.59 1.97 13.46
C PRO A 35 6.56 3.03 14.02
N GLY A 36 5.99 4.11 14.55
CA GLY A 36 6.74 5.30 14.95
C GLY A 36 7.02 6.32 13.83
N TYR A 37 6.61 6.04 12.59
CA TYR A 37 6.69 6.97 11.46
C TYR A 37 5.31 7.29 10.89
N GLY A 38 5.11 8.54 10.51
CA GLY A 38 3.91 9.04 9.82
C GLY A 38 4.16 9.29 8.34
N LYS A 39 3.09 9.22 7.53
CA LYS A 39 3.15 9.54 6.10
C LYS A 39 3.20 11.04 5.90
N LYS A 40 4.16 11.50 5.12
CA LYS A 40 4.30 12.90 4.71
C LYS A 40 4.10 13.03 3.21
N LYS A 41 3.30 14.02 2.80
CA LYS A 41 3.07 14.32 1.40
C LYS A 41 4.39 14.62 0.70
N LYS A 42 4.62 13.93 -0.42
CA LYS A 42 5.76 14.17 -1.30
C LYS A 42 5.37 15.19 -2.37
N GLU A 43 5.78 16.44 -2.21
CA GLU A 43 5.43 17.52 -3.15
C GLU A 43 5.88 17.18 -4.57
N GLY A 44 5.03 17.53 -5.55
CA GLY A 44 5.25 17.20 -6.96
C GLY A 44 4.99 15.74 -7.36
N ARG A 45 4.61 14.84 -6.43
CA ARG A 45 4.21 13.46 -6.74
C ARG A 45 2.70 13.25 -6.59
N LYS A 46 2.20 12.11 -7.08
CA LYS A 46 0.78 11.72 -6.94
C LYS A 46 0.44 11.46 -5.47
N PHE A 47 -0.83 11.55 -5.11
CA PHE A 47 -1.30 11.44 -3.72
C PHE A 47 -0.92 10.11 -3.02
N CYS A 48 -0.75 9.03 -3.78
CA CYS A 48 -0.36 7.72 -3.26
C CYS A 48 1.15 7.63 -2.91
N CYS A 49 1.93 8.64 -3.28
CA CYS A 49 3.37 8.72 -3.03
C CYS A 49 3.66 9.62 -1.83
N TYR A 50 4.43 9.12 -0.88
CA TYR A 50 4.73 9.80 0.38
C TYR A 50 6.14 9.44 0.86
N ASP A 51 6.65 10.26 1.77
CA ASP A 51 7.84 9.93 2.57
C ASP A 51 7.40 9.53 3.99
N CYS A 52 8.29 8.88 4.74
CA CYS A 52 8.05 8.45 6.12
C CYS A 52 8.91 9.29 7.06
N ASP A 53 8.27 10.13 7.86
CA ASP A 53 8.93 10.98 8.86
C ASP A 53 8.62 10.44 10.27
N PRO A 54 9.55 10.54 11.24
CA PRO A 54 9.26 10.17 12.62
C PRO A 54 8.02 10.89 13.15
N CYS A 55 7.22 10.18 13.94
CA CYS A 55 6.11 10.81 14.65
C CYS A 55 6.64 11.96 15.52
N PRO A 56 5.95 13.12 15.53
CA PRO A 56 6.22 14.17 16.49
C PRO A 56 6.12 13.65 17.93
N GLU A 57 6.78 14.34 18.84
CA GLU A 57 6.70 14.01 20.27
C GLU A 57 5.24 13.97 20.74
N GLY A 58 4.87 12.89 21.44
CA GLY A 58 3.50 12.65 21.91
C GLY A 58 2.55 12.03 20.87
N MET A 59 2.99 11.81 19.63
CA MET A 59 2.21 11.09 18.61
C MET A 59 2.69 9.65 18.45
N ILE A 60 1.75 8.76 18.11
CA ILE A 60 2.00 7.33 17.97
C ILE A 60 1.49 6.86 16.61
N SER A 61 2.29 6.04 15.92
CA SER A 61 1.91 5.27 14.73
C SER A 61 2.14 3.79 15.03
N ASN A 62 1.06 3.02 15.18
CA ASN A 62 1.11 1.63 15.65
C ASN A 62 1.08 0.59 14.51
N GLU A 63 0.64 1.01 13.33
CA GLU A 63 0.46 0.11 12.19
C GLU A 63 1.54 0.35 11.13
N LYS A 64 1.77 -0.68 10.31
CA LYS A 64 2.69 -0.67 9.18
C LYS A 64 1.93 -0.31 7.89
#